data_AF-A0A953A340-F1
#
_entry.id   AF-A0A953A340-F1
#
_cell.length_a   1.000
_cell.length_b   1.000
_cell.length_c   1.000
_cell.angle_alpha   90.00
_cell.angle_beta   90.00
_cell.angle_gamma   90.00
#
_symmetry.space_group_name_H-M   'P 1'
#
loop_
_entity.id
_entity.type
_entity.pdbx_description
1 polymer ?
#
loop_
_entity_poly.entity_id
_entity_poly.type
_entity_poly.pdbx_seq_one_letter_code
_entity_poly.pdbx_strand_id
1 'polypeptide(L)'
;MRLRERPEPVTVTRAVAGSLAAGAAYLLAQAADIRALGVPTNDLRLLAGMVPGGETRWRTLGTLMHFANSIALGLAFTRVRDRVPGTGWRQGLLFALAENTILGPILFLTDRFHPAIRAGRLPRYITPRALLQQVIRHIAYGVVLGATLGRRV
;
A
#
# COMPACT_ATOMS: atom_id res chain seq x y z
N MET A 1 -5.74 -25.48 -30.31
CA MET A 1 -4.79 -24.92 -29.33
C MET A 1 -4.75 -23.40 -29.54
N ARG A 2 -5.52 -22.61 -28.76
CA ARG A 2 -5.47 -21.13 -28.88
C ARG A 2 -4.14 -20.66 -28.30
N LEU A 3 -3.30 -20.04 -29.13
CA LEU A 3 -2.15 -19.28 -28.67
C LEU A 3 -2.69 -18.26 -27.66
N ARG A 4 -2.30 -18.37 -26.37
CA ARG A 4 -2.59 -17.31 -25.40
C ARG A 4 -1.86 -16.08 -25.89
N GLU A 5 -2.60 -15.11 -26.42
CA GLU A 5 -2.06 -13.78 -26.71
C GLU A 5 -1.35 -13.29 -25.45
N ARG A 6 -0.07 -12.93 -25.60
CA ARG A 6 0.68 -12.38 -24.47
C ARG A 6 0.05 -11.03 -24.14
N PRO A 7 -0.33 -10.79 -22.88
CA PRO A 7 -0.94 -9.53 -22.51
C PRO A 7 0.02 -8.37 -22.79
N GLU A 8 -0.52 -7.30 -23.38
CA GLU A 8 0.23 -6.11 -23.75
C GLU A 8 1.11 -5.60 -22.59
N PRO A 9 2.42 -5.40 -22.81
CA PRO A 9 3.33 -4.98 -21.76
C PRO A 9 2.92 -3.61 -21.20
N VAL A 10 2.97 -3.48 -19.87
CA VAL A 10 2.79 -2.17 -19.23
C VAL A 10 4.07 -1.38 -19.38
N THR A 11 4.02 -0.23 -20.02
CA THR A 11 5.16 0.67 -20.08
C THR A 11 5.54 1.16 -18.69
N VAL A 12 6.82 1.45 -18.47
CA VAL A 12 7.32 1.97 -17.18
C VAL A 12 6.56 3.24 -16.78
N THR A 13 6.33 4.16 -17.71
CA THR A 13 5.56 5.39 -17.46
C THR A 13 4.16 5.11 -16.95
N ARG A 14 3.44 4.16 -17.59
CA ARG A 14 2.09 3.80 -17.15
C ARG A 14 2.11 3.14 -15.78
N ALA A 15 3.08 2.24 -15.54
CA ALA A 15 3.26 1.58 -14.24
C ALA A 15 3.50 2.61 -13.13
N VAL A 16 4.41 3.56 -13.33
CA VAL A 16 4.70 4.64 -12.37
C VAL A 16 3.47 5.49 -12.12
N ALA A 17 2.81 5.98 -13.17
CA ALA A 17 1.62 6.83 -13.03
C ALA A 17 0.46 6.13 -12.29
N GLY A 18 0.16 4.87 -12.66
CA GLY A 18 -0.87 4.07 -11.98
C GLY A 18 -0.52 3.78 -10.52
N SER A 19 0.76 3.54 -10.23
CA SER A 19 1.25 3.32 -8.86
C SER A 19 1.16 4.57 -7.99
N LEU A 20 1.47 5.74 -8.55
CA LEU A 20 1.30 7.02 -7.86
C LEU A 20 -0.17 7.30 -7.57
N ALA A 21 -1.06 7.05 -8.54
CA ALA A 21 -2.51 7.18 -8.33
C ALA A 21 -3.01 6.25 -7.21
N ALA A 22 -2.56 4.99 -7.21
CA ALA A 22 -2.88 4.03 -6.16
C ALA A 22 -2.34 4.46 -4.79
N GLY A 23 -1.09 4.93 -4.73
CA GLY A 23 -0.47 5.48 -3.52
C GLY A 23 -1.23 6.69 -2.96
N ALA A 24 -1.73 7.57 -3.83
CA ALA A 24 -2.57 8.70 -3.40
C ALA A 24 -3.92 8.23 -2.84
N ALA A 25 -4.57 7.24 -3.47
CA ALA A 25 -5.81 6.64 -2.97
C ALA A 25 -5.62 6.01 -1.58
N TYR A 26 -4.48 5.36 -1.34
CA TYR A 26 -4.10 4.86 0.00
C TYR A 26 -4.07 6.00 1.04
N LEU A 27 -3.41 7.12 0.73
CA LEU A 27 -3.29 8.24 1.68
C LEU A 27 -4.61 8.93 1.95
N LEU A 28 -5.49 9.01 0.95
CA LEU A 28 -6.86 9.48 1.14
C LEU A 28 -7.65 8.54 2.04
N ALA A 29 -7.53 7.22 1.83
CA ALA A 29 -8.14 6.21 2.69
C ALA A 29 -7.62 6.29 4.14
N GLN A 30 -6.32 6.46 4.33
CA GLN A 30 -5.72 6.70 5.66
C GLN A 30 -6.30 7.94 6.33
N ALA A 31 -6.42 9.06 5.61
CA ALA A 31 -6.99 10.27 6.18
C ALA A 31 -8.46 10.07 6.58
N ALA A 32 -9.23 9.34 5.78
CA ALA A 32 -10.63 9.03 6.05
C ALA A 32 -10.80 8.06 7.22
N ASP A 33 -10.02 6.97 7.26
CA ASP A 33 -10.14 5.95 8.29
C ASP A 33 -9.69 6.44 9.67
N ILE A 34 -8.68 7.32 9.75
CA ILE A 34 -8.25 7.93 11.01
C ILE A 34 -9.39 8.76 11.59
N ARG A 35 -10.07 9.54 10.73
CA ARG A 35 -11.24 10.35 11.14
C ARG A 35 -12.42 9.47 11.57
N ALA A 36 -12.66 8.37 10.87
CA ALA A 36 -13.80 7.50 11.14
C ALA A 36 -13.61 6.59 12.37
N LEU A 37 -12.40 6.06 12.57
CA LEU A 37 -12.12 5.03 13.59
C LEU A 37 -11.39 5.59 14.83
N GLY A 38 -10.91 6.84 14.75
CA GLY A 38 -10.31 7.57 15.87
C GLY A 38 -8.92 7.07 16.28
N VAL A 39 -8.30 6.18 15.50
CA VAL A 39 -6.95 5.66 15.78
C VAL A 39 -5.97 6.34 14.83
N PRO A 40 -5.00 7.13 15.33
CA PRO A 40 -4.11 7.93 14.48
C PRO A 40 -2.92 7.11 13.95
N THR A 41 -3.18 5.92 13.38
CA THR A 41 -2.16 5.14 12.67
C THR A 41 -1.78 5.89 11.39
N ASN A 42 -0.58 6.47 11.38
CA ASN A 42 -0.10 7.28 10.27
C ASN A 42 1.15 6.64 9.66
N ASP A 43 0.99 6.08 8.47
CA ASP A 43 2.04 5.27 7.84
C ASP A 43 3.18 6.16 7.32
N LEU A 44 2.94 7.45 7.05
CA LEU A 44 4.01 8.38 6.70
C LEU A 44 4.94 8.62 7.91
N ARG A 45 4.36 8.77 9.10
CA ARG A 45 5.13 8.86 10.35
C ARG A 45 5.84 7.56 10.67
N LEU A 46 5.18 6.42 10.41
CA LEU A 46 5.76 5.11 10.59
C LEU A 46 6.99 4.94 9.68
N LEU A 47 6.84 5.20 8.39
CA LEU A 47 7.93 5.05 7.43
C LEU A 47 9.11 5.97 7.73
N ALA A 48 8.84 7.26 7.95
CA ALA A 48 9.89 8.22 8.26
C ALA A 48 10.58 7.92 9.59
N GLY A 49 9.85 7.39 10.58
CA GLY A 49 10.39 7.02 11.89
C GLY A 49 11.41 5.89 11.88
N MET A 50 11.57 5.18 10.76
CA MET A 50 12.61 4.16 10.58
C MET A 50 14.00 4.73 10.27
N VAL A 51 14.09 6.03 9.95
CA VAL A 51 15.34 6.69 9.56
C VAL A 51 15.75 7.72 10.62
N PRO A 52 17.05 7.85 10.95
CA PRO A 52 17.52 8.90 11.86
C PRO A 52 17.04 10.29 11.47
N GLY A 53 16.44 11.01 12.41
CA GLY A 53 15.87 12.35 12.18
C GLY A 53 14.57 12.37 11.36
N GLY A 54 14.04 11.22 10.95
CA GLY A 54 12.86 11.19 10.09
C GLY A 54 11.56 11.62 10.78
N GLU A 55 11.48 11.52 12.11
CA GLU A 55 10.31 11.99 12.87
C GLU A 55 10.03 13.49 12.69
N THR A 56 11.06 14.33 12.54
CA THR A 56 10.88 15.78 12.35
C THR A 56 10.49 16.13 10.92
N ARG A 57 10.90 15.30 9.96
CA ARG A 57 10.66 15.48 8.51
C ARG A 57 9.63 14.52 7.95
N TRP A 58 8.75 13.99 8.80
CA TRP A 58 7.89 12.86 8.47
C TRP A 58 6.95 13.11 7.29
N ARG A 59 6.49 14.36 7.10
CA ARG A 59 5.64 14.72 5.96
C ARG A 59 6.36 14.51 4.64
N THR A 60 7.59 15.01 4.52
CA THR A 60 8.37 14.90 3.29
C THR A 60 8.92 13.50 3.11
N LEU A 61 9.68 13.00 4.10
CA LEU A 61 10.34 11.69 4.00
C LEU A 61 9.32 10.55 3.94
N GLY A 62 8.30 10.57 4.78
CA GLY A 62 7.25 9.56 4.76
C GLY A 62 6.51 9.54 3.44
N THR A 63 6.18 10.70 2.86
CA THR A 63 5.51 10.78 1.55
C THR A 63 6.39 10.22 0.43
N LEU A 64 7.68 10.57 0.41
CA LEU A 64 8.63 10.03 -0.57
C LEU A 64 8.76 8.51 -0.44
N MET A 65 8.92 7.99 0.78
CA MET A 65 9.00 6.56 1.05
C MET A 65 7.70 5.84 0.66
N HIS A 66 6.55 6.44 0.96
CA HIS A 66 5.24 5.88 0.62
C HIS A 66 5.05 5.74 -0.89
N PHE A 67 5.38 6.79 -1.65
CA PHE A 67 5.28 6.72 -3.11
C PHE A 67 6.35 5.82 -3.73
N ALA A 68 7.57 5.76 -3.16
CA ALA A 68 8.59 4.81 -3.58
C ALA A 68 8.10 3.36 -3.39
N ASN A 69 7.53 3.03 -2.23
CA ASN A 69 6.91 1.72 -1.95
C ASN A 69 5.73 1.45 -2.90
N SER A 70 4.90 2.46 -3.16
CA SER A 70 3.76 2.35 -4.07
C SER A 70 4.21 2.01 -5.49
N ILE A 71 5.28 2.65 -6.00
CA ILE A 71 5.89 2.36 -7.30
C ILE A 71 6.50 0.96 -7.32
N ALA A 72 7.24 0.58 -6.27
CA ALA A 72 7.85 -0.74 -6.17
C ALA A 72 6.78 -1.86 -6.21
N LEU A 73 5.71 -1.72 -5.43
CA LEU A 73 4.57 -2.65 -5.43
C LEU A 73 3.84 -2.68 -6.77
N GLY A 74 3.61 -1.54 -7.40
CA GLY A 74 2.97 -1.51 -8.72
C GLY A 74 3.82 -2.15 -9.81
N LEU A 75 5.15 -1.96 -9.77
CA LEU A 75 6.09 -2.67 -10.64
C LEU A 75 6.15 -4.18 -10.35
N ALA A 76 5.93 -4.60 -9.11
CA ALA A 76 5.78 -6.02 -8.78
C ALA A 76 4.45 -6.55 -9.34
N PHE A 77 3.36 -5.80 -9.18
CA PHE A 77 2.05 -6.13 -9.72
C PHE A 77 2.09 -6.33 -11.24
N THR A 78 2.74 -5.44 -12.01
CA THR A 78 2.85 -5.63 -13.47
C THR A 78 3.55 -6.91 -13.88
N ARG A 79 4.46 -7.45 -13.05
CA ARG A 79 5.15 -8.74 -13.29
C ARG A 79 4.31 -9.97 -12.94
N VAL A 80 3.37 -9.84 -12.01
CA VAL A 80 2.58 -10.97 -11.50
C VAL A 80 1.11 -10.93 -11.89
N ARG A 81 0.59 -9.81 -12.41
CA ARG A 81 -0.83 -9.60 -12.75
C ARG A 81 -1.40 -10.68 -13.66
N ASP A 82 -0.57 -11.37 -14.44
CA ASP A 82 -1.04 -12.44 -15.31
C ASP A 82 -1.43 -13.71 -14.56
N ARG A 83 -0.87 -13.88 -13.36
CA ARG A 83 -1.13 -14.98 -12.42
C ARG A 83 -2.21 -14.62 -11.40
N VAL A 84 -2.58 -13.34 -11.29
CA VAL A 84 -3.63 -12.88 -10.37
C VAL A 84 -5.00 -13.15 -10.99
N PRO A 85 -5.91 -13.86 -10.30
CA PRO A 85 -7.26 -14.12 -10.79
C PRO A 85 -8.06 -12.84 -11.08
N GLY A 86 -8.97 -12.90 -12.04
CA GLY A 86 -9.84 -11.79 -12.43
C GLY A 86 -9.22 -10.81 -13.44
N THR A 87 -9.87 -9.65 -13.58
CA THR A 87 -9.51 -8.54 -14.50
C THR A 87 -9.65 -7.18 -13.80
N GLY A 88 -8.98 -6.17 -14.36
CA GLY A 88 -9.06 -4.77 -13.91
C GLY A 88 -8.86 -4.59 -12.41
N TRP A 89 -9.79 -3.85 -11.79
CA TRP A 89 -9.75 -3.50 -10.36
C TRP A 89 -9.73 -4.73 -9.43
N ARG A 90 -10.37 -5.85 -9.83
CA ARG A 90 -10.42 -7.08 -9.01
C ARG A 90 -9.03 -7.68 -8.85
N GLN A 91 -8.19 -7.61 -9.88
CA GLN A 91 -6.81 -8.12 -9.80
C GLN A 91 -5.98 -7.31 -8.82
N GLY A 92 -6.04 -5.99 -8.91
CA GLY A 92 -5.28 -5.13 -8.01
C GLY A 92 -5.76 -5.27 -6.56
N LEU A 93 -7.08 -5.40 -6.34
CA LEU A 93 -7.65 -5.67 -5.03
C LEU A 93 -7.12 -6.97 -4.41
N LEU A 94 -7.18 -8.08 -5.16
CA LEU A 94 -6.68 -9.37 -4.68
C LEU A 94 -5.18 -9.33 -4.39
N PHE A 95 -4.41 -8.67 -5.25
CA PHE A 95 -2.97 -8.51 -5.06
C PHE A 95 -2.64 -7.73 -3.79
N ALA A 96 -3.27 -6.58 -3.57
CA ALA A 96 -3.02 -5.73 -2.40
C ALA A 96 -3.47 -6.40 -1.09
N LEU A 97 -4.58 -7.12 -1.10
CA LEU A 97 -5.02 -7.88 0.09
C LEU A 97 -4.11 -9.08 0.38
N ALA A 98 -3.61 -9.76 -0.66
CA ALA A 98 -2.64 -10.83 -0.48
C ALA A 98 -1.33 -10.30 0.12
N GLU A 99 -0.82 -9.17 -0.41
CA GLU A 99 0.37 -8.51 0.13
C GLU A 99 0.16 -8.08 1.59
N ASN A 100 -0.93 -7.38 1.92
CA ASN A 100 -1.26 -6.99 3.30
C ASN A 100 -1.37 -8.21 4.25
N THR A 101 -1.85 -9.35 3.76
CA THR A 101 -1.95 -10.58 4.57
C THR A 101 -0.59 -11.22 4.78
N ILE A 102 0.25 -11.30 3.73
CA ILE A 102 1.56 -11.94 3.77
C ILE A 102 2.58 -11.09 4.54
N LEU A 103 2.56 -9.78 4.33
CA LEU A 103 3.48 -8.83 4.97
C LEU A 103 2.94 -8.28 6.28
N GLY A 104 1.63 -8.37 6.55
CA GLY A 104 0.99 -7.94 7.79
C GLY A 104 1.67 -8.42 9.09
N PRO A 105 2.21 -9.65 9.17
CA PRO A 105 2.98 -10.10 10.34
C PRO A 105 4.19 -9.20 10.69
N ILE A 106 4.72 -8.41 9.75
CA ILE A 106 5.80 -7.45 10.05
C ILE A 106 5.37 -6.40 11.09
N LEU A 107 4.06 -6.10 11.18
CA LEU A 107 3.52 -5.14 12.13
C LEU A 107 3.74 -5.56 13.59
N PHE A 108 3.90 -6.87 13.88
CA PHE A 108 4.30 -7.33 15.22
C PHE A 108 5.71 -6.85 15.57
N LEU A 109 6.64 -6.90 14.61
CA LEU A 109 8.00 -6.39 14.78
C LEU A 109 7.99 -4.87 14.88
N THR A 110 7.17 -4.21 14.05
CA THR A 110 6.98 -2.77 14.10
C THR A 110 6.50 -2.32 15.48
N ASP A 111 5.43 -2.91 16.02
CA ASP A 111 4.92 -2.58 17.35
C ASP A 111 5.93 -2.85 18.47
N ARG A 112 6.78 -3.87 18.29
CA ARG A 112 7.80 -4.25 19.27
C ARG A 112 9.00 -3.30 19.27
N PHE A 113 9.46 -2.89 18.09
CA PHE A 113 10.78 -2.26 17.94
C PHE A 113 10.73 -0.80 17.49
N HIS A 114 9.64 -0.32 16.89
CA HIS A 114 9.58 1.02 16.32
C HIS A 114 9.72 2.10 17.43
N PRO A 115 10.73 3.00 17.38
CA PRO A 115 11.00 3.96 18.45
C PRO A 115 9.79 4.84 18.80
N ALA A 116 9.10 5.36 17.79
CA ALA A 116 7.92 6.20 18.00
C ALA A 116 6.74 5.46 18.67
N ILE A 117 6.58 4.16 18.42
CA ILE A 117 5.52 3.36 19.07
C ILE A 117 5.90 3.10 20.52
N ARG A 118 7.16 2.69 20.76
CA ARG A 118 7.68 2.46 22.12
C ARG A 118 7.61 3.71 23.00
N ALA A 119 7.83 4.88 22.41
CA ALA A 119 7.75 6.16 23.10
C ALA A 119 6.34 6.76 23.15
N GLY A 120 5.30 6.04 22.70
CA GLY A 120 3.90 6.49 22.75
C GLY A 120 3.55 7.62 21.77
N ARG A 121 4.42 7.95 20.81
CA ARG A 121 4.20 8.98 19.78
C ARG A 121 3.41 8.48 18.57
N LEU A 122 3.29 7.16 18.41
CA LEU A 122 2.43 6.47 17.44
C LEU A 122 1.63 5.37 18.15
N PRO A 123 0.39 5.10 17.70
CA PRO A 123 -0.39 3.98 18.24
C PRO A 123 0.22 2.65 17.81
N ARG A 124 -0.21 1.58 18.50
CA ARG A 124 0.04 0.20 18.08
C ARG A 124 -0.78 -0.16 16.85
N TYR A 125 -0.18 -0.94 15.96
CA TYR A 125 -0.75 -1.39 14.70
C TYR A 125 -1.40 -2.78 14.82
N ILE A 126 -1.01 -3.59 15.80
CA ILE A 126 -1.67 -4.86 16.14
C ILE A 126 -2.82 -4.58 17.12
N THR A 127 -3.86 -3.91 16.61
CA THR A 127 -5.15 -3.75 17.30
C THR A 127 -6.29 -3.94 16.29
N PRO A 128 -7.50 -4.37 16.70
CA PRO A 128 -8.59 -4.61 15.75
C PRO A 128 -8.89 -3.42 14.83
N ARG A 129 -8.90 -2.20 15.38
CA ARG A 129 -9.14 -0.98 14.61
C ARG A 129 -7.99 -0.65 13.65
N ALA A 130 -6.74 -0.77 14.11
CA ALA A 130 -5.58 -0.51 13.26
C ALA A 130 -5.47 -1.54 12.12
N LEU A 131 -5.75 -2.81 12.39
CA LEU A 131 -5.79 -3.85 11.35
C LEU A 131 -6.90 -3.57 10.32
N LEU A 132 -8.07 -3.12 10.76
CA LEU A 132 -9.14 -2.69 9.86
C LEU A 132 -8.72 -1.50 9.00
N GLN A 133 -8.03 -0.50 9.57
CA GLN A 133 -7.47 0.62 8.80
C GLN A 133 -6.53 0.13 7.70
N GLN A 134 -5.63 -0.81 8.00
CA GLN A 134 -4.74 -1.38 6.99
C GLN A 134 -5.52 -2.07 5.87
N VAL A 135 -6.55 -2.86 6.19
CA VAL A 135 -7.41 -3.47 5.18
C VAL A 135 -8.08 -2.41 4.29
N ILE A 136 -8.67 -1.36 4.87
CA ILE A 136 -9.32 -0.27 4.12
C ILE A 136 -8.35 0.40 3.15
N ARG A 137 -7.13 0.72 3.60
CA ARG A 137 -6.11 1.39 2.79
C ARG A 137 -5.64 0.51 1.63
N HIS A 138 -5.45 -0.79 1.86
CA HIS A 138 -5.05 -1.74 0.82
C HIS A 138 -6.17 -2.03 -0.18
N ILE A 139 -7.44 -1.99 0.25
CA ILE A 139 -8.59 -2.02 -0.69
C ILE A 139 -8.51 -0.81 -1.62
N ALA A 140 -8.37 0.41 -1.08
CA ALA A 140 -8.31 1.63 -1.88
C ALA A 140 -7.14 1.63 -2.87
N TYR A 141 -5.95 1.26 -2.39
CA TYR A 141 -4.76 1.11 -3.24
C TYR A 141 -4.98 0.06 -4.33
N GLY A 142 -5.41 -1.15 -3.96
CA GLY A 142 -5.57 -2.27 -4.89
C GLY A 142 -6.61 -2.01 -5.97
N VAL A 143 -7.74 -1.40 -5.63
CA VAL A 143 -8.79 -1.05 -6.60
C VAL A 143 -8.23 -0.09 -7.66
N VAL A 144 -7.55 0.98 -7.25
CA VAL A 144 -6.99 1.97 -8.20
C VAL A 144 -5.83 1.39 -9.00
N LEU A 145 -4.96 0.58 -8.37
CA LEU A 145 -3.86 -0.10 -9.06
C LEU A 145 -4.40 -1.04 -10.16
N GLY A 146 -5.41 -1.84 -9.84
CA GLY A 146 -6.03 -2.75 -10.80
C GLY A 146 -6.81 -2.01 -11.88
N ALA A 147 -7.49 -0.91 -11.57
CA ALA A 147 -8.20 -0.11 -12.57
C ALA A 147 -7.23 0.53 -13.59
N THR A 148 -6.03 0.90 -13.15
CA THR A 148 -5.02 1.56 -14.01
C THR A 148 -4.08 0.59 -14.72
N LEU A 149 -3.70 -0.52 -14.06
CA LEU A 149 -2.67 -1.45 -14.53
C LEU A 149 -3.18 -2.88 -14.77
N GLY A 150 -4.38 -3.23 -14.30
CA GLY A 150 -4.98 -4.54 -14.48
C GLY A 150 -5.24 -4.86 -15.94
N ARG A 151 -5.44 -6.16 -16.22
CA ARG A 151 -5.82 -6.62 -17.56
C ARG A 151 -7.20 -6.08 -17.90
N ARG A 152 -7.34 -5.60 -19.13
CA ARG A 152 -8.63 -5.19 -19.67
C ARG A 152 -9.52 -6.43 -19.85
N VAL A 153 -10.83 -6.23 -19.75
CA VAL A 153 -11.86 -7.22 -20.11
C VAL A 153 -11.99 -7.25 -21.62
#